data_AF-A0A959SF21-F1
#
_entry.id   AF-A0A959SF21-F1
#
_cell.length_a   1.000
_cell.length_b   1.000
_cell.length_c   1.000
_cell.angle_alpha   90.00
_cell.angle_beta   90.00
_cell.angle_gamma   90.00
#
_symmetry.space_group_name_H-M   'P 1'
#
loop_
_entity.id
_entity.type
_entity.pdbx_description
1 polymer ?
#
loop_
_entity_poly.entity_id
_entity_poly.type
_entity_poly.pdbx_seq_one_letter_code
_entity_poly.pdbx_strand_id
1 'polypeptide(L)'
;MIPLLLLPMLSCGQEGATGRTGCDGVPEALMRYMDGVLTDSTDLFQGAYPPATPLTCELLLMLEEELKNDSARYFFDRLARRHWMEDPHARVTHAYIERHHSFPLAVAAAAHWNEDHRIRGLLALQEYRRIRPMVCTTKEHYARLEEQDRAAVRYLTSVLETTPMFISGSENATIHQNYIRTVMETLDLFTGQQHMIGQDRWVGIHRSEKAIQQALVDWHGWLDE
;
A
#
# COMPACT_ATOMS: atom_id res chain seq x y z
N MET A 1 -11.68 -4.85 -61.76
CA MET A 1 -12.53 -5.02 -60.56
C MET A 1 -11.67 -5.63 -59.47
N ILE A 2 -11.21 -4.82 -58.54
CA ILE A 2 -10.36 -5.21 -57.40
C ILE A 2 -11.26 -5.15 -56.16
N PRO A 3 -11.41 -6.22 -55.36
CA PRO A 3 -12.16 -6.12 -54.11
C PRO A 3 -11.27 -5.47 -53.05
N LEU A 4 -11.76 -4.34 -52.53
CA LEU A 4 -11.20 -3.62 -51.40
C LEU A 4 -11.43 -4.47 -50.13
N LEU A 5 -10.38 -5.05 -49.57
CA LEU A 5 -10.40 -5.69 -48.26
C LEU A 5 -10.30 -4.61 -47.18
N LEU A 6 -11.43 -4.31 -46.54
CA LEU A 6 -11.51 -3.54 -45.30
C LEU A 6 -10.94 -4.40 -44.15
N LEU A 7 -9.75 -4.06 -43.68
CA LEU A 7 -9.22 -4.57 -42.41
C LEU A 7 -9.93 -3.87 -41.24
N PRO A 8 -10.39 -4.61 -40.22
CA PRO A 8 -10.93 -4.01 -39.01
C PRO A 8 -9.76 -3.39 -38.22
N MET A 9 -9.93 -2.11 -37.86
CA MET A 9 -9.08 -1.44 -36.87
C MET A 9 -9.12 -2.26 -35.58
N LEU A 10 -7.98 -2.83 -35.21
CA LEU A 10 -7.74 -3.37 -33.87
C LEU A 10 -7.87 -2.22 -32.88
N SER A 11 -9.04 -2.12 -32.25
CA SER A 11 -9.25 -1.34 -31.04
C SER A 11 -8.41 -1.99 -29.95
N CYS A 12 -7.27 -1.39 -29.60
CA CYS A 12 -6.61 -1.69 -28.35
C CYS A 12 -7.57 -1.29 -27.23
N GLY A 13 -8.23 -2.29 -26.64
CA GLY A 13 -9.02 -2.11 -25.44
C GLY A 13 -8.17 -1.46 -24.36
N GLN A 14 -8.59 -0.29 -23.91
CA GLN A 14 -8.20 0.24 -22.60
C GLN A 14 -8.78 -0.71 -21.56
N GLU A 15 -8.01 -1.72 -21.16
CA GLU A 15 -8.26 -2.44 -19.93
C GLU A 15 -7.90 -1.55 -18.75
N GLY A 16 -8.93 -1.06 -18.05
CA GLY A 16 -8.92 -0.92 -16.60
C GLY A 16 -8.01 0.13 -15.99
N ALA A 17 -8.05 1.38 -16.44
CA ALA A 17 -7.74 2.48 -15.54
C ALA A 17 -8.91 2.61 -14.55
N THR A 18 -8.80 1.98 -13.37
CA THR A 18 -9.60 2.37 -12.21
C THR A 18 -9.24 3.82 -11.88
N GLY A 19 -9.97 4.75 -12.47
CA GLY A 19 -9.74 6.18 -12.30
C GLY A 19 -9.78 6.53 -10.83
N ARG A 20 -8.64 6.98 -10.29
CA ARG A 20 -8.56 7.61 -8.97
C ARG A 20 -9.31 8.94 -9.06
N THR A 21 -10.62 8.90 -8.88
CA THR A 21 -11.48 10.09 -8.85
C THR A 21 -11.01 11.03 -7.74
N GLY A 22 -10.71 12.29 -8.07
CA GLY A 22 -10.38 13.34 -7.09
C GLY A 22 -8.90 13.70 -6.95
N CYS A 23 -8.01 13.23 -7.83
CA CYS A 23 -6.59 13.61 -7.84
C CYS A 23 -6.26 14.82 -8.74
N ASP A 24 -7.14 15.83 -8.85
CA ASP A 24 -6.95 16.97 -9.77
C ASP A 24 -5.64 17.78 -9.54
N GLY A 25 -4.99 17.60 -8.39
CA GLY A 25 -3.69 18.21 -8.03
C GLY A 25 -2.46 17.31 -8.21
N VAL A 26 -2.63 16.04 -8.61
CA VAL A 26 -1.52 15.09 -8.76
C VAL A 26 -1.10 15.02 -10.23
N PRO A 27 0.16 15.34 -10.58
CA PRO A 27 0.60 15.27 -11.97
C PRO A 27 0.45 13.86 -12.56
N GLU A 28 -0.07 13.75 -13.78
CA GLU A 28 -0.21 12.44 -14.46
C GLU A 28 1.15 11.72 -14.60
N ALA A 29 2.22 12.47 -14.83
CA ALA A 29 3.58 11.93 -14.87
C ALA A 29 3.99 11.28 -13.54
N LEU A 30 3.59 11.87 -12.41
CA LEU A 30 3.85 11.29 -11.08
C LEU A 30 3.07 9.98 -10.91
N MET A 31 1.78 9.96 -11.26
CA MET A 31 0.96 8.74 -11.17
C MET A 31 1.56 7.61 -12.02
N ARG A 32 1.92 7.90 -13.28
CA ARG A 32 2.57 6.91 -14.16
C ARG A 32 3.91 6.41 -13.61
N TYR A 33 4.69 7.30 -13.00
CA TYR A 33 5.95 6.92 -12.35
C TYR A 33 5.71 6.01 -11.15
N MET A 34 4.73 6.32 -10.29
CA MET A 34 4.36 5.47 -9.15
C MET A 34 3.84 4.11 -9.60
N ASP A 35 2.95 4.08 -10.59
CA ASP A 35 2.40 2.83 -11.11
C ASP A 35 3.52 1.96 -11.72
N GLY A 36 4.45 2.56 -12.46
CA GLY A 36 5.59 1.85 -13.03
C GLY A 36 6.58 1.26 -12.01
N VAL A 37 6.55 1.72 -10.76
CA VAL A 37 7.38 1.19 -9.66
C VAL A 37 6.58 0.21 -8.80
N LEU A 38 5.33 0.52 -8.46
CA LEU A 38 4.55 -0.19 -7.45
C LEU A 38 3.61 -1.25 -8.01
N THR A 39 3.32 -1.26 -9.31
CA THR A 39 2.41 -2.25 -9.93
C THR A 39 3.18 -3.31 -10.72
N ASP A 40 2.64 -4.53 -10.80
CA ASP A 40 3.22 -5.61 -11.61
C ASP A 40 2.59 -5.58 -13.01
N SER A 41 3.37 -5.12 -13.99
CA SER A 41 2.94 -5.16 -15.40
C SER A 41 3.27 -6.51 -16.08
N THR A 42 3.86 -7.46 -15.36
CA THR A 42 4.40 -8.72 -15.92
C THR A 42 3.64 -9.97 -15.47
N ASP A 43 2.74 -9.81 -14.49
CA ASP A 43 2.02 -10.91 -13.85
C ASP A 43 2.95 -12.06 -13.41
N LEU A 44 4.06 -11.73 -12.75
CA LEU A 44 5.09 -12.68 -12.34
C LEU A 44 4.51 -13.83 -11.50
N PHE A 45 3.49 -13.52 -10.72
CA PHE A 45 2.80 -14.46 -9.84
C PHE A 45 1.49 -15.02 -10.42
N GLN A 46 1.21 -14.81 -11.72
CA GLN A 46 0.07 -15.43 -12.42
C GLN A 46 -1.29 -15.19 -11.73
N GLY A 47 -1.53 -13.98 -11.23
CA GLY A 47 -2.74 -13.63 -10.50
C GLY A 47 -2.88 -14.32 -9.14
N ALA A 48 -1.80 -14.84 -8.58
CA ALA A 48 -1.80 -15.48 -7.26
C ALA A 48 -2.28 -14.55 -6.13
N TYR A 49 -2.12 -13.24 -6.31
CA TYR A 49 -2.50 -12.22 -5.35
C TYR A 49 -3.43 -11.20 -5.99
N PRO A 50 -4.37 -10.63 -5.22
CA PRO A 50 -5.17 -9.51 -5.70
C PRO A 50 -4.29 -8.32 -6.10
N PRO A 51 -4.72 -7.52 -7.10
CA PRO A 51 -4.07 -6.26 -7.44
C PRO A 51 -3.87 -5.39 -6.20
N ALA A 52 -2.73 -4.69 -6.12
CA ALA A 52 -2.49 -3.77 -5.01
C ALA A 52 -3.47 -2.60 -5.07
N THR A 53 -4.04 -2.23 -3.93
CA THR A 53 -4.84 -1.00 -3.81
C THR A 53 -3.95 0.20 -4.14
N PRO A 54 -4.34 1.07 -5.08
CA PRO A 54 -3.54 2.22 -5.42
C PRO A 54 -3.46 3.23 -4.27
N LEU A 55 -2.33 3.94 -4.15
CA LEU A 55 -2.17 5.01 -3.16
C LEU A 55 -3.20 6.13 -3.35
N THR A 56 -3.67 6.72 -2.24
CA THR A 56 -4.52 7.92 -2.28
C THR A 56 -3.74 9.15 -2.77
N CYS A 57 -4.43 10.18 -3.26
CA CYS A 57 -3.78 11.36 -3.84
C CYS A 57 -2.85 12.08 -2.85
N GLU A 58 -3.26 12.18 -1.58
CA GLU A 58 -2.46 12.76 -0.49
C GLU A 58 -1.17 11.96 -0.23
N LEU A 59 -1.23 10.63 -0.25
CA LEU A 59 -0.04 9.78 -0.07
C LEU A 59 0.92 9.90 -1.26
N LEU A 60 0.39 10.08 -2.47
CA LEU A 60 1.21 10.36 -3.66
C LEU A 60 1.97 11.68 -3.51
N LEU A 61 1.33 12.73 -3.01
CA LEU A 61 1.96 14.03 -2.79
C LEU A 61 3.02 13.96 -1.67
N MET A 62 2.74 13.24 -0.58
CA MET A 62 3.73 13.01 0.47
C MET A 62 4.94 12.24 -0.05
N LEU A 63 4.71 11.26 -0.92
CA LEU A 63 5.77 10.48 -1.56
C LEU A 63 6.55 11.33 -2.56
N GLU A 64 5.90 12.17 -3.37
CA GLU A 64 6.57 13.10 -4.28
C GLU A 64 7.55 14.02 -3.53
N GLU A 65 7.12 14.57 -2.38
CA GLU A 65 7.97 15.41 -1.54
C GLU A 65 9.20 14.64 -1.04
N GLU A 66 9.01 13.42 -0.54
CA GLU A 66 10.10 12.55 -0.08
C GLU A 66 11.10 12.23 -1.20
N LEU A 67 10.60 11.99 -2.41
CA LEU A 67 11.41 11.63 -3.57
C LEU A 67 12.21 12.81 -4.15
N LYS A 68 12.12 14.01 -3.58
CA LYS A 68 13.09 15.09 -3.82
C LYS A 68 14.46 14.78 -3.22
N ASN A 69 14.53 13.88 -2.23
CA ASN A 69 15.78 13.35 -1.70
C ASN A 69 16.32 12.25 -2.63
N ASP A 70 17.53 12.42 -3.15
CA ASP A 70 18.17 11.47 -4.07
C ASP A 70 18.32 10.07 -3.49
N SER A 71 18.60 9.95 -2.19
CA SER A 71 18.69 8.65 -1.52
C SER A 71 17.32 7.98 -1.46
N ALA A 72 16.28 8.72 -1.04
CA ALA A 72 14.92 8.19 -1.01
C ALA A 72 14.46 7.73 -2.39
N ARG A 73 14.74 8.53 -3.43
CA ARG A 73 14.45 8.18 -4.83
C ARG A 73 15.16 6.91 -5.28
N TYR A 74 16.47 6.82 -5.01
CA TYR A 74 17.29 5.66 -5.35
C TYR A 74 16.75 4.35 -4.74
N PHE A 75 16.28 4.40 -3.49
CA PHE A 75 15.72 3.22 -2.82
C PHE A 75 14.28 2.93 -3.24
N PHE A 76 13.47 3.96 -3.49
CA PHE A 76 12.12 3.80 -4.05
C PHE A 76 12.16 3.11 -5.42
N ASP A 77 13.01 3.56 -6.32
CA ASP A 77 13.16 2.99 -7.67
C ASP A 77 13.45 1.48 -7.63
N ARG A 78 14.11 0.98 -6.57
CA ARG A 78 14.43 -0.44 -6.39
C ARG A 78 13.28 -1.32 -5.95
N LEU A 79 12.15 -0.73 -5.58
CA LEU A 79 10.90 -1.49 -5.47
C LEU A 79 10.44 -1.96 -6.86
N ALA A 80 10.81 -1.25 -7.94
CA ALA A 80 10.34 -1.59 -9.27
C ALA A 80 10.76 -3.00 -9.69
N ARG A 81 9.82 -3.71 -10.34
CA ARG A 81 10.02 -5.08 -10.86
C ARG A 81 11.29 -5.25 -11.70
N ARG A 82 11.73 -4.21 -12.40
CA ARG A 82 12.96 -4.22 -13.21
C ARG A 82 14.23 -4.53 -12.40
N HIS A 83 14.24 -4.27 -11.10
CA HIS A 83 15.36 -4.54 -10.18
C HIS A 83 15.24 -5.88 -9.45
N TRP A 84 14.14 -6.60 -9.62
CA TRP A 84 13.88 -7.86 -8.91
C TRP A 84 14.96 -8.93 -9.12
N MET A 85 15.58 -8.99 -10.31
CA MET A 85 16.65 -9.96 -10.56
C MET A 85 17.93 -9.65 -9.78
N GLU A 86 18.12 -8.41 -9.34
CA GLU A 86 19.27 -7.97 -8.56
C GLU A 86 19.00 -8.11 -7.05
N ASP A 87 17.80 -7.73 -6.61
CA ASP A 87 17.37 -7.77 -5.21
C ASP A 87 15.87 -8.11 -5.13
N PRO A 88 15.49 -9.40 -5.21
CA PRO A 88 14.09 -9.85 -5.26
C PRO A 88 13.33 -9.58 -3.96
N HIS A 89 14.03 -9.25 -2.89
CA HIS A 89 13.40 -8.88 -1.63
C HIS A 89 13.55 -7.39 -1.31
N ALA A 90 14.02 -6.57 -2.26
CA ALA A 90 14.30 -5.15 -2.08
C ALA A 90 14.98 -4.88 -0.73
N ARG A 91 15.90 -5.75 -0.30
CA ARG A 91 16.53 -5.75 1.02
C ARG A 91 17.15 -4.41 1.34
N VAL A 92 17.81 -3.80 0.35
CA VAL A 92 18.48 -2.51 0.53
C VAL A 92 17.47 -1.39 0.75
N THR A 93 16.31 -1.46 0.10
CA THR A 93 15.21 -0.52 0.27
C THR A 93 14.57 -0.68 1.64
N HIS A 94 14.22 -1.90 2.05
CA HIS A 94 13.64 -2.13 3.38
C HIS A 94 14.61 -1.72 4.50
N ALA A 95 15.91 -2.03 4.38
CA ALA A 95 16.92 -1.57 5.33
C ALA A 95 17.01 -0.04 5.40
N TYR A 96 16.87 0.66 4.27
CA TYR A 96 16.81 2.12 4.26
C TYR A 96 15.57 2.64 4.98
N ILE A 97 14.39 2.08 4.69
CA ILE A 97 13.12 2.45 5.31
C ILE A 97 13.19 2.26 6.84
N GLU A 98 13.64 1.09 7.29
CA GLU A 98 13.76 0.75 8.71
C GLU A 98 14.73 1.70 9.44
N ARG A 99 15.87 2.03 8.82
CA ARG A 99 16.89 2.89 9.42
C ARG A 99 16.47 4.36 9.52
N HIS A 100 15.73 4.85 8.54
CA HIS A 100 15.34 6.27 8.46
C HIS A 100 13.91 6.51 8.92
N HIS A 101 13.16 5.46 9.22
CA HIS A 101 11.75 5.51 9.57
C HIS A 101 10.95 6.36 8.56
N SER A 102 11.24 6.19 7.26
CA SER A 102 10.62 6.99 6.20
C SER A 102 9.17 6.55 5.98
N PHE A 103 8.22 7.33 6.51
CA PHE A 103 6.79 7.07 6.35
C PHE A 103 6.36 6.94 4.87
N PRO A 104 6.71 7.89 3.96
CA PRO A 104 6.23 7.80 2.58
C PRO A 104 6.76 6.56 1.84
N LEU A 105 8.01 6.16 2.10
CA LEU A 105 8.57 4.94 1.52
C LEU A 105 7.97 3.66 2.12
N ALA A 106 7.66 3.67 3.43
CA ALA A 106 6.97 2.55 4.08
C ALA A 106 5.55 2.36 3.51
N VAL A 107 4.81 3.45 3.29
CA VAL A 107 3.52 3.43 2.60
C VAL A 107 3.66 2.94 1.15
N ALA A 108 4.68 3.39 0.43
CA ALA A 108 4.94 2.91 -0.94
C ALA A 108 5.18 1.39 -0.97
N ALA A 109 5.99 0.87 -0.05
CA ALA A 109 6.17 -0.57 0.10
C ALA A 109 4.86 -1.29 0.46
N ALA A 110 4.01 -0.68 1.30
CA ALA A 110 2.68 -1.20 1.65
C ALA A 110 1.71 -1.29 0.45
N ALA A 111 1.94 -0.51 -0.61
CA ALA A 111 1.14 -0.50 -1.84
C ALA A 111 1.79 -1.27 -3.01
N HIS A 112 2.85 -2.01 -2.73
CA HIS A 112 3.62 -2.72 -3.74
C HIS A 112 2.90 -3.97 -4.27
N TRP A 113 3.07 -4.33 -5.53
CA TRP A 113 2.40 -5.49 -6.15
C TRP A 113 2.67 -6.83 -5.44
N ASN A 114 3.88 -7.05 -4.93
CA ASN A 114 4.24 -8.22 -4.13
C ASN A 114 3.80 -8.09 -2.65
N GLU A 115 3.03 -9.06 -2.14
CA GLU A 115 2.53 -9.09 -0.75
C GLU A 115 3.62 -9.11 0.34
N ASP A 116 4.78 -9.74 0.12
CA ASP A 116 5.88 -9.71 1.08
C ASP A 116 6.39 -8.28 1.30
N HIS A 117 6.43 -7.48 0.23
CA HIS A 117 6.77 -6.07 0.32
C HIS A 117 5.68 -5.26 1.00
N ARG A 118 4.40 -5.60 0.75
CA ARG A 118 3.28 -4.97 1.45
C ARG A 118 3.39 -5.20 2.96
N ILE A 119 3.57 -6.45 3.38
CA ILE A 119 3.72 -6.83 4.79
C ILE A 119 4.91 -6.11 5.42
N ARG A 120 6.09 -6.12 4.79
CA ARG A 120 7.26 -5.40 5.31
C ARG A 120 7.03 -3.89 5.42
N GLY A 121 6.39 -3.28 4.42
CA GLY A 121 6.00 -1.87 4.44
C GLY A 121 5.08 -1.54 5.61
N LEU A 122 4.07 -2.37 5.86
CA LEU A 122 3.17 -2.23 7.01
C LEU A 122 3.92 -2.38 8.34
N LEU A 123 4.81 -3.35 8.47
CA LEU A 123 5.63 -3.51 9.69
C LEU A 123 6.52 -2.28 9.93
N ALA A 124 7.09 -1.70 8.88
CA ALA A 124 7.83 -0.45 8.98
C ALA A 124 6.95 0.74 9.38
N LEU A 125 5.71 0.82 8.88
CA LEU A 125 4.72 1.82 9.33
C LEU A 125 4.35 1.65 10.80
N GLN A 126 4.17 0.42 11.25
CA GLN A 126 3.91 0.15 12.65
C GLN A 126 5.09 0.61 13.52
N GLU A 127 6.31 0.30 13.11
CA GLU A 127 7.49 0.74 13.85
C GLU A 127 7.62 2.26 13.87
N TYR A 128 7.44 2.91 12.72
CA TYR A 128 7.35 4.36 12.61
C TYR A 128 6.37 4.96 13.63
N ARG A 129 5.15 4.40 13.71
CA ARG A 129 4.13 4.89 14.64
C ARG A 129 4.49 4.65 16.10
N ARG A 130 5.13 3.53 16.43
CA ARG A 130 5.58 3.17 17.79
C ARG A 130 6.70 4.06 18.31
N ILE A 131 7.62 4.47 17.45
CA ILE A 131 8.75 5.31 17.89
C ILE A 131 8.39 6.78 18.03
N ARG A 132 7.35 7.24 17.33
CA ARG A 132 6.93 8.65 17.30
C ARG A 132 6.77 9.30 18.68
N PRO A 133 6.16 8.66 19.71
CA PRO A 133 6.05 9.25 21.04
C PRO A 133 7.39 9.54 21.73
N MET A 134 8.49 8.94 21.26
CA MET A 134 9.84 9.14 21.80
C MET A 134 10.55 10.36 21.19
N VAL A 135 9.98 10.99 20.16
CA VAL A 135 10.58 12.11 19.43
C VAL A 135 9.92 13.42 19.86
N CYS A 136 10.65 14.25 20.60
CA CYS A 136 10.22 15.62 20.88
C CYS A 136 10.28 16.46 19.59
N THR A 137 9.20 17.15 19.25
CA THR A 137 9.11 17.89 17.99
C THR A 137 8.24 19.15 18.11
N THR A 138 8.20 19.97 17.06
CA THR A 138 7.41 21.21 17.03
C THR A 138 5.92 20.95 16.81
N LYS A 139 5.08 21.95 17.08
CA LYS A 139 3.63 21.85 16.86
C LYS A 139 3.28 21.58 15.39
N GLU A 140 3.98 22.24 14.47
CA GLU A 140 3.81 22.06 13.02
C GLU A 140 4.14 20.64 12.61
N HIS A 141 5.19 20.07 13.22
CA HIS A 141 5.57 18.70 12.94
C HIS A 141 4.53 17.72 13.52
N TYR A 142 3.99 17.94 14.72
CA TYR A 142 2.87 17.13 15.22
C TYR A 142 1.66 17.14 14.27
N ALA A 143 1.29 18.29 13.72
CA ALA A 143 0.20 18.41 12.75
C ALA A 143 0.48 17.59 11.47
N ARG A 144 1.72 17.64 10.94
CA ARG A 144 2.12 16.82 9.80
C ARG A 144 2.03 15.32 10.10
N LEU A 145 2.39 14.92 11.31
CA LEU A 145 2.31 13.53 11.71
C LEU A 145 0.85 13.06 11.86
N GLU A 146 -0.07 13.92 12.33
CA GLU A 146 -1.52 13.62 12.33
C GLU A 146 -2.09 13.52 10.91
N GLU A 147 -1.63 14.36 9.99
CA GLU A 147 -2.00 14.28 8.56
C GLU A 147 -1.58 12.94 7.96
N GLN A 148 -0.36 12.49 8.25
CA GLN A 148 0.13 11.17 7.85
C GLN A 148 -0.72 10.04 8.44
N ASP A 149 -1.10 10.13 9.71
CA ASP A 149 -1.95 9.11 10.34
C ASP A 149 -3.31 9.01 9.63
N ARG A 150 -3.97 10.14 9.37
CA ARG A 150 -5.24 10.17 8.66
C ARG A 150 -5.12 9.63 7.24
N ALA A 151 -4.05 9.98 6.54
CA ALA A 151 -3.80 9.48 5.19
C ALA A 151 -3.55 7.96 5.18
N ALA A 152 -2.77 7.44 6.14
CA ALA A 152 -2.54 6.01 6.30
C ALA A 152 -3.85 5.27 6.63
N VAL A 153 -4.65 5.78 7.58
CA VAL A 153 -5.93 5.15 7.95
C VAL A 153 -6.89 5.10 6.76
N ARG A 154 -7.07 6.21 6.02
CA ARG A 154 -7.90 6.22 4.79
C ARG A 154 -7.45 5.17 3.78
N TYR A 155 -6.15 5.10 3.51
CA TYR A 155 -5.60 4.14 2.57
C TYR A 155 -5.79 2.69 3.05
N LEU A 156 -5.45 2.38 4.29
CA LEU A 156 -5.54 1.04 4.84
C LEU A 156 -6.99 0.56 4.97
N THR A 157 -7.93 1.45 5.29
CA THR A 157 -9.36 1.15 5.22
C THR A 157 -9.77 0.82 3.79
N SER A 158 -9.34 1.61 2.80
CA SER A 158 -9.59 1.31 1.38
C SER A 158 -8.99 -0.03 0.94
N VAL A 159 -7.83 -0.42 1.48
CA VAL A 159 -7.25 -1.75 1.25
C VAL A 159 -8.22 -2.84 1.67
N LEU A 160 -8.79 -2.77 2.87
CA LEU A 160 -9.73 -3.77 3.38
C LEU A 160 -11.05 -3.79 2.61
N GLU A 161 -11.47 -2.65 2.07
CA GLU A 161 -12.71 -2.54 1.28
C GLU A 161 -12.57 -3.09 -0.15
N THR A 162 -11.36 -3.00 -0.71
CA THR A 162 -11.10 -3.34 -2.13
C THR A 162 -10.39 -4.67 -2.32
N THR A 163 -9.79 -5.21 -1.26
CA THR A 163 -9.05 -6.47 -1.30
C THR A 163 -9.91 -7.59 -0.70
N PRO A 164 -10.03 -8.75 -1.36
CA PRO A 164 -10.66 -9.93 -0.75
C PRO A 164 -10.04 -10.26 0.62
N MET A 165 -10.85 -10.70 1.58
CA MET A 165 -10.34 -11.11 2.91
C MET A 165 -9.61 -12.47 2.88
N PHE A 166 -9.96 -13.31 1.90
CA PHE A 166 -9.43 -14.66 1.74
C PHE A 166 -9.21 -14.93 0.26
N ILE A 167 -8.14 -15.67 -0.04
CA ILE A 167 -7.85 -16.23 -1.35
C ILE A 167 -7.64 -17.75 -1.25
N SER A 168 -7.73 -18.45 -2.38
CA SER A 168 -7.46 -19.89 -2.46
C SER A 168 -5.95 -20.17 -2.57
N GLY A 169 -5.56 -21.43 -2.31
CA GLY A 169 -4.17 -21.88 -2.28
C GLY A 169 -3.68 -22.16 -0.85
N SER A 170 -2.53 -22.84 -0.69
CA SER A 170 -1.97 -23.13 0.64
C SER A 170 -1.03 -22.02 1.10
N GLU A 171 0.06 -21.80 0.35
CA GLU A 171 1.10 -20.82 0.68
C GLU A 171 0.61 -19.39 0.47
N ASN A 172 0.10 -19.08 -0.73
CA ASN A 172 -0.37 -17.73 -1.06
C ASN A 172 -1.52 -17.28 -0.14
N ALA A 173 -2.44 -18.18 0.21
CA ALA A 173 -3.51 -17.86 1.15
C ALA A 173 -2.97 -17.55 2.55
N THR A 174 -1.89 -18.21 2.98
CA THR A 174 -1.25 -17.93 4.27
C THR A 174 -0.58 -16.56 4.26
N ILE A 175 0.16 -16.22 3.19
CA ILE A 175 0.81 -14.91 3.02
C ILE A 175 -0.25 -13.80 2.97
N HIS A 176 -1.33 -14.02 2.22
CA HIS A 176 -2.43 -13.09 2.10
C HIS A 176 -3.16 -12.85 3.43
N GLN A 177 -3.47 -13.91 4.18
CA GLN A 177 -4.05 -13.77 5.52
C GLN A 177 -3.13 -13.00 6.46
N ASN A 178 -1.81 -13.21 6.36
CA ASN A 178 -0.83 -12.42 7.11
C ASN A 178 -0.88 -10.95 6.71
N TYR A 179 -0.95 -10.65 5.41
CA TYR A 179 -1.09 -9.30 4.88
C TYR A 179 -2.33 -8.60 5.43
N ILE A 180 -3.52 -9.18 5.26
CA ILE A 180 -4.78 -8.58 5.73
C ILE A 180 -4.78 -8.40 7.25
N ARG A 181 -4.28 -9.38 8.01
CA ARG A 181 -4.11 -9.24 9.46
C ARG A 181 -3.21 -8.06 9.80
N THR A 182 -2.06 -7.93 9.13
CA THR A 182 -1.11 -6.84 9.38
C THR A 182 -1.70 -5.48 9.00
N VAL A 183 -2.58 -5.40 7.99
CA VAL A 183 -3.35 -4.17 7.70
C VAL A 183 -4.23 -3.80 8.90
N MET A 184 -5.03 -4.74 9.42
CA MET A 184 -5.91 -4.51 10.57
C MET A 184 -5.14 -4.12 11.84
N GLU A 185 -4.02 -4.80 12.13
CA GLU A 185 -3.13 -4.46 13.26
C GLU A 185 -2.52 -3.05 13.11
N THR A 186 -2.21 -2.65 11.88
CA THR A 186 -1.69 -1.31 11.60
C THR A 186 -2.78 -0.26 11.79
N LEU A 187 -4.01 -0.52 11.33
CA LEU A 187 -5.15 0.37 11.56
C LEU A 187 -5.40 0.58 13.06
N ASP A 188 -5.49 -0.49 13.84
CA ASP A 188 -5.61 -0.41 15.31
C ASP A 188 -4.52 0.43 15.96
N LEU A 189 -3.26 0.25 15.52
CA LEU A 189 -2.14 1.00 16.06
C LEU A 189 -2.23 2.50 15.74
N PHE A 190 -2.69 2.86 14.54
CA PHE A 190 -2.82 4.25 14.14
C PHE A 190 -4.01 4.94 14.81
N THR A 191 -5.14 4.24 14.97
CA THR A 191 -6.36 4.77 15.61
C THR A 191 -6.37 4.62 17.13
N GLY A 192 -5.45 3.85 17.71
CA GLY A 192 -5.44 3.52 19.13
C GLY A 192 -6.51 2.51 19.56
N GLN A 193 -7.19 1.88 18.60
CA GLN A 193 -8.21 0.86 18.83
C GLN A 193 -7.57 -0.53 19.04
N GLN A 194 -8.38 -1.52 19.45
CA GLN A 194 -7.87 -2.84 19.87
C GLN A 194 -8.73 -3.99 19.32
N HIS A 195 -9.10 -3.92 18.05
CA HIS A 195 -9.84 -4.99 17.38
C HIS A 195 -9.01 -6.28 17.19
N MET A 196 -7.68 -6.18 17.18
CA MET A 196 -6.74 -7.27 16.90
C MET A 196 -5.90 -7.68 18.11
N ILE A 197 -5.95 -6.93 19.22
CA ILE A 197 -5.19 -7.27 20.43
C ILE A 197 -5.86 -8.45 21.17
N GLY A 198 -5.12 -9.54 21.38
CA GLY A 198 -5.50 -10.65 22.28
C GLY A 198 -5.69 -12.03 21.66
N GLN A 199 -5.40 -12.23 20.37
CA GLN A 199 -5.35 -13.56 19.77
C GLN A 199 -3.89 -14.01 19.61
N ASP A 200 -3.62 -15.29 19.85
CA ASP A 200 -2.29 -15.88 19.66
C ASP A 200 -1.74 -15.43 18.31
N ARG A 201 -0.50 -14.91 18.30
CA ARG A 201 0.14 -14.29 17.12
C ARG A 201 0.36 -15.25 15.94
N TRP A 202 -0.20 -16.44 16.00
CA TRP A 202 0.04 -17.56 15.11
C TRP A 202 -1.24 -17.97 14.39
N VAL A 203 -1.26 -17.64 13.10
CA VAL A 203 -2.03 -18.24 12.00
C VAL A 203 -3.53 -17.94 11.97
N GLY A 204 -3.90 -16.86 11.27
CA GLY A 204 -5.24 -16.68 10.69
C GLY A 204 -6.05 -15.50 11.22
N ILE A 205 -7.03 -15.06 10.42
CA ILE A 205 -8.05 -14.09 10.83
C ILE A 205 -9.18 -14.86 11.50
N HIS A 206 -9.16 -14.98 12.84
CA HIS A 206 -10.19 -15.69 13.62
C HIS A 206 -11.32 -14.75 14.07
N ARG A 207 -11.72 -13.82 13.21
CA ARG A 207 -12.80 -12.86 13.45
C ARG A 207 -14.00 -13.21 12.58
N SER A 208 -15.21 -13.02 13.11
CA SER A 208 -16.41 -13.11 12.30
C SER A 208 -16.48 -11.94 11.33
N GLU A 209 -17.13 -12.14 10.19
CA GLU A 209 -17.39 -11.07 9.21
C GLU A 209 -18.05 -9.85 9.86
N LYS A 210 -18.99 -10.08 10.80
CA LYS A 210 -19.61 -9.02 11.60
C LYS A 210 -18.59 -8.21 12.42
N ALA A 211 -17.59 -8.87 13.01
CA ALA A 211 -16.56 -8.18 13.78
C ALA A 211 -15.64 -7.34 12.88
N ILE A 212 -15.31 -7.84 11.70
CA ILE A 212 -14.53 -7.10 10.69
C ILE A 212 -15.33 -5.89 10.20
N GLN A 213 -16.62 -6.06 9.89
CA GLN A 213 -17.48 -4.96 9.46
C GLN A 213 -17.62 -3.88 10.53
N GLN A 214 -17.72 -4.27 11.81
CA GLN A 214 -17.74 -3.32 12.91
C GLN A 214 -16.41 -2.55 13.01
N ALA A 215 -15.27 -3.24 12.90
CA ALA A 215 -13.96 -2.58 12.91
C ALA A 215 -13.82 -1.55 11.77
N LEU A 216 -14.31 -1.87 10.57
CA LEU A 216 -14.38 -0.91 9.45
C LEU A 216 -15.21 0.33 9.79
N VAL A 217 -16.38 0.17 10.42
CA VAL A 217 -17.21 1.29 10.88
C VAL A 217 -16.44 2.14 11.91
N ASP A 218 -15.74 1.49 12.84
CA ASP A 218 -15.01 2.18 13.90
C ASP A 218 -13.77 2.93 13.36
N TRP A 219 -13.08 2.38 12.35
CA TRP A 219 -11.97 3.06 11.67
C TRP A 219 -12.43 4.21 10.78
N HIS A 220 -13.58 4.09 10.12
CA HIS A 220 -14.20 5.21 9.41
C HIS A 220 -14.63 6.31 10.37
N GLY A 221 -15.27 5.96 11.48
CA GLY A 221 -15.68 6.92 12.50
C GLY A 221 -14.51 7.73 13.07
N TRP A 222 -13.34 7.10 13.24
CA TRP A 222 -12.12 7.80 13.68
C TRP A 222 -11.68 8.91 12.70
N LEU A 223 -11.95 8.77 11.41
CA LEU A 223 -11.60 9.80 10.42
C LEU A 223 -12.50 11.04 10.49
N ASP A 224 -13.70 10.90 11.06
CA ASP A 224 -14.71 11.97 11.19
C ASP A 224 -14.54 12.83 12.47
N GLU A 225 -13.76 12.34 13.44
CA GLU A 225 -13.37 13.07 14.67
C GLU A 225 -12.28 14.11 14.41
#